data_AF-A0A934GK63-F1
#
_entry.id   AF-A0A934GK63-F1
#
_cell.length_a   1.000
_cell.length_b   1.000
_cell.length_c   1.000
_cell.angle_alpha   90.00
_cell.angle_beta   90.00
_cell.angle_gamma   90.00
#
_symmetry.space_group_name_H-M   'P 1'
#
loop_
_entity.id
_entity.type
_entity.pdbx_description
1 polymer ?
#
loop_
_entity_poly.entity_id
_entity_poly.type
_entity_poly.pdbx_seq_one_letter_code
_entity_poly.pdbx_strand_id
1 'polypeptide(L)'
;MTTLSKFSLTARGILTGMHILRQSNYKEKFEHLSLVHKNYICEMQGQLADYALIARTKHEALREAVQVYDSRNGQNPKRRPSLKGVRRCLSQLTQFLEHGHAKACKATFDALKEHFSLGRKSNLHEPRFCIKLVRKGHVFTFLRDRGQSGGLQPITDAIQENTGFHSVGESGNFFFCNDIPTETKGGRYVNPRLRRECASDYSSSWRWSLKRACSRNQPAPDNNWINCWNGGADGSNAAAEQCYKSTLIVPMTLRYSQVSHDFWTVFEQHVDAEHPFEKGSFGFLCMDCHEEDFFDMEIDSHFGYVCADILSLFSVATYLYTSLSPPYRKATTIMNRT
;
A
#
# COMPACT_ATOMS: atom_id res chain seq x y z
N MET A 1 47.45 13.28 45.32
CA MET A 1 47.30 12.61 44.00
C MET A 1 46.35 11.40 44.09
N THR A 2 45.12 11.55 44.60
CA THR A 2 44.19 10.41 44.81
C THR A 2 42.74 10.69 44.42
N THR A 3 42.44 11.87 43.87
CA THR A 3 41.07 12.31 43.54
C THR A 3 40.64 12.09 42.09
N LEU A 4 41.57 11.84 41.15
CA LEU A 4 41.25 11.62 39.74
C LEU A 4 40.85 10.17 39.38
N SER A 5 41.16 9.18 40.23
CA SER A 5 40.84 7.77 39.99
C SER A 5 39.34 7.44 40.21
N LYS A 6 38.68 8.14 41.15
CA LYS A 6 37.26 7.86 41.48
C LYS A 6 36.26 8.33 40.42
N PHE A 7 36.57 9.37 39.63
CA PHE A 7 35.68 9.87 38.58
C PHE A 7 35.61 8.97 37.34
N SER A 8 36.69 8.24 37.03
CA SER A 8 36.78 7.32 35.88
C SER A 8 35.88 6.08 36.02
N LEU A 9 35.76 5.56 37.24
CA LEU A 9 34.92 4.39 37.53
C LEU A 9 33.42 4.71 37.47
N THR A 10 33.01 5.92 37.86
CA THR A 10 31.60 6.34 37.82
C THR A 10 31.10 6.57 36.40
N ALA A 11 31.94 7.17 35.53
CA ALA A 11 31.58 7.40 34.12
C ALA A 11 31.46 6.10 33.32
N ARG A 12 32.32 5.10 33.56
CA ARG A 12 32.20 3.77 32.95
C ARG A 12 30.94 3.03 33.40
N GLY A 13 30.60 3.08 34.69
CA GLY A 13 29.37 2.45 35.20
C GLY A 13 28.10 3.05 34.57
N ILE A 14 28.06 4.37 34.37
CA ILE A 14 26.94 5.07 33.73
C ILE A 14 26.83 4.70 32.24
N LEU A 15 27.94 4.67 31.50
CA LEU A 15 27.94 4.29 30.09
C LEU A 15 27.52 2.83 29.87
N THR A 16 28.02 1.89 30.69
CA THR A 16 27.60 0.49 30.63
C THR A 16 26.13 0.31 31.03
N GLY A 17 25.66 1.01 32.05
CA GLY A 17 24.24 0.99 32.44
C GLY A 17 23.32 1.56 31.35
N MET A 18 23.71 2.64 30.69
CA MET A 18 22.96 3.21 29.56
C MET A 18 22.97 2.29 28.33
N HIS A 19 24.04 1.52 28.11
CA HIS A 19 24.10 0.54 27.04
C HIS A 19 23.17 -0.66 27.31
N ILE A 20 23.15 -1.18 28.54
CA ILE A 20 22.27 -2.28 28.96
C ILE A 20 20.80 -1.86 28.86
N LEU A 21 20.44 -0.66 29.35
CA LEU A 21 19.08 -0.12 29.26
C LEU A 21 18.64 0.16 27.82
N ARG A 22 19.57 0.55 26.94
CA ARG A 22 19.28 0.64 25.49
C ARG A 22 19.01 -0.75 24.93
N GLN A 23 19.84 -1.74 25.22
CA GLN A 23 19.67 -3.11 24.71
C GLN A 23 18.40 -3.79 25.20
N SER A 24 17.99 -3.60 26.46
CA SER A 24 16.73 -4.15 26.98
C SER A 24 15.51 -3.56 26.26
N ASN A 25 15.51 -2.25 26.02
CA ASN A 25 14.42 -1.57 25.31
C ASN A 25 14.35 -1.96 23.82
N TYR A 26 15.49 -2.24 23.19
CA TYR A 26 15.51 -2.74 21.80
C TYR A 26 14.94 -4.16 21.73
N LYS A 27 15.27 -5.02 22.69
CA LYS A 27 14.78 -6.41 22.72
C LYS A 27 13.26 -6.47 22.89
N GLU A 28 12.71 -5.75 23.86
CA GLU A 28 11.25 -5.70 24.11
C GLU A 28 10.50 -5.16 22.88
N LYS A 29 10.99 -4.06 22.30
CA LYS A 29 10.41 -3.50 21.07
C LYS A 29 10.42 -4.50 19.90
N PHE A 30 11.51 -5.24 19.74
CA PHE A 30 11.63 -6.26 18.69
C PHE A 30 10.66 -7.42 18.92
N GLU A 31 10.51 -7.89 20.16
CA GLU A 31 9.56 -8.95 20.53
C GLU A 31 8.11 -8.54 20.25
N HIS A 32 7.74 -7.29 20.58
CA HIS A 32 6.41 -6.76 20.25
C HIS A 32 6.17 -6.64 18.75
N LEU A 33 7.11 -6.08 17.99
CA LEU A 33 6.97 -5.98 16.53
C LEU A 33 6.87 -7.37 15.89
N SER A 34 7.70 -8.32 16.35
CA SER A 34 7.63 -9.70 15.88
C SER A 34 6.26 -10.34 16.16
N LEU A 35 5.64 -10.03 17.30
CA LEU A 35 4.30 -10.52 17.61
C LEU A 35 3.24 -9.93 16.68
N VAL A 36 3.29 -8.63 16.38
CA VAL A 36 2.39 -7.98 15.40
C VAL A 36 2.52 -8.64 14.04
N HIS A 37 3.75 -8.81 13.56
CA HIS A 37 4.02 -9.42 12.25
C HIS A 37 3.48 -10.84 12.18
N LYS A 38 3.74 -11.64 13.23
CA LYS A 38 3.25 -13.02 13.32
C LYS A 38 1.72 -13.09 13.32
N ASN A 39 1.07 -12.27 14.14
CA ASN A 39 -0.39 -12.25 14.25
C ASN A 39 -1.03 -11.86 12.92
N TYR A 40 -0.50 -10.82 12.27
CA TYR A 40 -0.93 -10.38 10.94
C TYR A 40 -0.77 -11.50 9.91
N ILE A 41 0.39 -12.14 9.82
CA ILE A 41 0.63 -13.24 8.87
C ILE A 41 -0.35 -14.39 9.12
N CYS A 42 -0.53 -14.82 10.37
CA CYS A 42 -1.46 -15.91 10.71
C CYS A 42 -2.91 -15.56 10.36
N GLU A 43 -3.34 -14.34 10.66
CA GLU A 43 -4.68 -13.87 10.30
C GLU A 43 -4.88 -13.90 8.78
N MET A 44 -3.93 -13.33 8.03
CA MET A 44 -4.02 -13.20 6.59
C MET A 44 -3.96 -14.55 5.87
N GLN A 45 -3.21 -15.52 6.38
CA GLN A 45 -3.23 -16.90 5.87
C GLN A 45 -4.63 -17.52 5.99
N GLY A 46 -5.27 -17.37 7.16
CA GLY A 46 -6.63 -17.85 7.37
C GLY A 46 -7.64 -17.15 6.46
N GLN A 47 -7.55 -15.82 6.35
CA GLN A 47 -8.41 -15.04 5.46
C GLN A 47 -8.23 -15.42 3.98
N LEU A 48 -7.00 -15.66 3.53
CA LEU A 48 -6.73 -16.03 2.14
C LEU A 48 -7.27 -17.42 1.81
N ALA A 49 -7.13 -18.38 2.73
CA ALA A 49 -7.67 -19.73 2.57
C ALA A 49 -9.21 -19.72 2.45
N ASP A 50 -9.89 -18.99 3.36
CA ASP A 50 -11.34 -18.80 3.30
C ASP A 50 -11.77 -18.09 2.00
N TYR A 51 -11.07 -17.00 1.65
CA TYR A 51 -11.32 -16.24 0.44
C TYR A 51 -11.24 -17.11 -0.82
N ALA A 52 -10.17 -17.90 -0.96
CA ALA A 52 -9.98 -18.78 -2.11
C ALA A 52 -11.06 -19.87 -2.20
N LEU A 53 -11.41 -20.50 -1.06
CA LEU A 53 -12.42 -21.56 -1.02
C LEU A 53 -13.80 -21.03 -1.41
N ILE A 54 -14.24 -19.93 -0.80
CA ILE A 54 -15.57 -19.37 -1.03
C ILE A 54 -15.67 -18.75 -2.44
N ALA A 55 -14.60 -18.10 -2.92
CA ALA A 55 -14.53 -17.60 -4.29
C ALA A 55 -14.71 -18.74 -5.31
N ARG A 56 -14.03 -19.88 -5.11
CA ARG A 56 -14.17 -21.07 -5.95
C ARG A 56 -15.62 -21.54 -6.03
N THR A 57 -16.28 -21.72 -4.88
CA THR A 57 -17.68 -22.18 -4.82
C THR A 57 -18.62 -21.24 -5.57
N LYS A 58 -18.48 -19.93 -5.36
CA LYS A 58 -19.29 -18.92 -6.08
C LYS A 58 -19.00 -18.92 -7.59
N HIS A 59 -17.75 -19.14 -7.97
CA HIS A 59 -17.33 -19.23 -9.36
C HIS A 59 -17.84 -20.50 -10.06
N GLU A 60 -17.90 -21.63 -9.37
CA GLU A 60 -18.55 -22.86 -9.87
C GLU A 60 -20.05 -22.64 -10.14
N ALA A 61 -20.76 -21.99 -9.20
CA ALA A 61 -22.17 -21.64 -9.41
C ALA A 61 -22.40 -20.70 -10.61
N LEU A 62 -21.48 -19.73 -10.83
CA LEU A 62 -21.53 -18.87 -12.03
C LEU A 62 -21.35 -19.67 -13.32
N ARG A 63 -20.42 -20.63 -13.33
CA ARG A 63 -20.15 -21.49 -14.48
C ARG A 63 -21.38 -22.31 -14.86
N GLU A 64 -22.04 -22.93 -13.89
CA GLU A 64 -23.28 -23.68 -14.10
C GLU A 64 -24.39 -22.77 -14.66
N ALA A 65 -24.56 -21.58 -14.09
CA ALA A 65 -25.55 -20.62 -14.57
C ALA A 65 -25.32 -20.20 -16.05
N VAL A 66 -24.06 -20.01 -16.45
CA VAL A 66 -23.68 -19.71 -17.83
C VAL A 66 -23.96 -20.90 -18.75
N GLN A 67 -23.62 -22.12 -18.35
CA GLN A 67 -23.88 -23.33 -19.13
C GLN A 67 -25.39 -23.58 -19.35
N VAL A 68 -26.21 -23.34 -18.33
CA VAL A 68 -27.68 -23.42 -18.44
C VAL A 68 -28.23 -22.36 -19.39
N TYR A 69 -27.68 -21.14 -19.36
CA TYR A 69 -28.05 -20.07 -20.28
C TYR A 69 -27.75 -20.44 -21.73
N ASP A 70 -26.54 -20.95 -22.01
CA ASP A 70 -26.11 -21.36 -23.35
C ASP A 70 -26.97 -22.49 -23.92
N SER A 71 -27.19 -23.54 -23.13
CA SER A 71 -27.96 -24.73 -23.54
C SER A 71 -29.39 -24.36 -23.97
N ARG A 72 -30.02 -23.40 -23.28
CA ARG A 72 -31.38 -22.96 -23.59
C ARG A 72 -31.46 -22.02 -24.79
N ASN A 73 -30.45 -21.17 -24.97
CA ASN A 73 -30.39 -20.25 -26.11
C ASN A 73 -30.22 -21.00 -27.44
N GLY A 74 -29.53 -22.16 -27.42
CA GLY A 74 -29.37 -23.02 -28.60
C GLY A 74 -30.61 -23.82 -29.01
N GLN A 75 -31.56 -24.07 -28.10
CA GLN A 75 -32.69 -24.95 -28.37
C GLN A 75 -33.96 -24.24 -28.86
N ASN A 76 -34.17 -22.95 -28.53
CA ASN A 76 -35.32 -22.20 -29.05
C ASN A 76 -35.10 -20.67 -29.00
N PRO A 77 -34.70 -20.01 -30.10
CA PRO A 77 -34.36 -18.58 -30.10
C PRO A 77 -35.55 -17.66 -29.76
N LYS A 78 -36.80 -18.17 -29.80
CA LYS A 78 -38.01 -17.42 -29.43
C LYS A 78 -38.25 -17.36 -27.92
N ARG A 79 -37.55 -18.15 -27.10
CA ARG A 79 -37.64 -18.12 -25.63
C ARG A 79 -36.29 -17.76 -25.03
N ARG A 80 -36.01 -16.46 -24.89
CA ARG A 80 -34.78 -15.99 -24.23
C ARG A 80 -34.69 -16.57 -22.81
N PRO A 81 -33.63 -17.32 -22.47
CA PRO A 81 -33.44 -17.80 -21.11
C PRO A 81 -33.31 -16.63 -20.13
N SER A 82 -33.89 -16.78 -18.94
CA SER A 82 -33.87 -15.75 -17.90
C SER A 82 -32.44 -15.43 -17.47
N LEU A 83 -32.02 -14.18 -17.67
CA LEU A 83 -30.72 -13.64 -17.25
C LEU A 83 -30.56 -13.56 -15.73
N LYS A 84 -31.65 -13.75 -14.98
CA LYS A 84 -31.69 -13.58 -13.51
C LYS A 84 -30.67 -14.47 -12.80
N GLY A 85 -30.48 -15.71 -13.27
CA GLY A 85 -29.51 -16.65 -12.71
C GLY A 85 -28.07 -16.16 -12.87
N VAL A 86 -27.65 -15.87 -14.12
CA VAL A 86 -26.30 -15.39 -14.44
C VAL A 86 -26.01 -14.08 -13.70
N ARG A 87 -26.94 -13.11 -13.75
CA ARG A 87 -26.79 -11.81 -13.06
C ARG A 87 -26.58 -11.98 -11.56
N ARG A 88 -27.39 -12.82 -10.91
CA ARG A 88 -27.28 -13.07 -9.47
C ARG A 88 -25.92 -13.68 -9.12
N CYS A 89 -25.50 -14.73 -9.81
CA CYS A 89 -24.22 -15.39 -9.54
C CYS A 89 -23.02 -14.48 -9.82
N LEU A 90 -23.06 -13.71 -10.92
CA LEU A 90 -22.01 -12.74 -11.26
C LEU A 90 -21.89 -11.65 -10.19
N SER A 91 -23.02 -11.09 -9.75
CA SER A 91 -23.06 -10.09 -8.69
C SER A 91 -22.54 -10.65 -7.36
N GLN A 92 -22.95 -11.87 -6.99
CA GLN A 92 -22.52 -12.51 -5.75
C GLN A 92 -21.01 -12.81 -5.73
N LEU A 93 -20.45 -13.26 -6.86
CA LEU A 93 -19.01 -13.48 -6.97
C LEU A 93 -18.26 -12.14 -6.92
N THR A 94 -18.68 -11.16 -7.73
CA THR A 94 -18.00 -9.85 -7.81
C THR A 94 -17.99 -9.14 -6.46
N GLN A 95 -19.14 -9.03 -5.79
CA GLN A 95 -19.25 -8.42 -4.46
C GLN A 95 -18.41 -9.17 -3.42
N PHE A 96 -18.37 -10.50 -3.47
CA PHE A 96 -17.54 -11.28 -2.55
C PHE A 96 -16.05 -10.99 -2.76
N LEU A 97 -15.60 -10.97 -4.02
CA LEU A 97 -14.20 -10.70 -4.34
C LEU A 97 -13.78 -9.30 -3.91
N GLU A 98 -14.60 -8.28 -4.22
CA GLU A 98 -14.37 -6.88 -3.84
C GLU A 98 -14.36 -6.70 -2.31
N HIS A 99 -15.34 -7.27 -1.62
CA HIS A 99 -15.43 -7.17 -0.16
C HIS A 99 -14.26 -7.86 0.54
N GLY A 100 -13.87 -9.05 0.08
CA GLY A 100 -12.73 -9.77 0.65
C GLY A 100 -11.40 -9.05 0.41
N HIS A 101 -11.20 -8.46 -0.78
CA HIS A 101 -10.01 -7.65 -1.07
C HIS A 101 -9.96 -6.39 -0.18
N ALA A 102 -11.08 -5.67 -0.05
CA ALA A 102 -11.18 -4.50 0.82
C ALA A 102 -10.93 -4.85 2.30
N LYS A 103 -11.44 -6.00 2.76
CA LYS A 103 -11.19 -6.52 4.12
C LYS A 103 -9.71 -6.81 4.34
N ALA A 104 -9.04 -7.47 3.39
CA ALA A 104 -7.61 -7.74 3.44
C ALA A 104 -6.77 -6.45 3.49
N CYS A 105 -7.14 -5.45 2.69
CA CYS A 105 -6.49 -4.14 2.72
C CYS A 105 -6.65 -3.44 4.06
N LYS A 106 -7.87 -3.46 4.64
CA LYS A 106 -8.12 -2.88 5.96
C LYS A 106 -7.30 -3.57 7.06
N ALA A 107 -7.29 -4.90 7.09
CA ALA A 107 -6.49 -5.66 8.05
C ALA A 107 -5.00 -5.32 7.93
N THR A 108 -4.51 -5.15 6.69
CA THR A 108 -3.14 -4.73 6.41
C THR A 108 -2.84 -3.33 6.93
N PHE A 109 -3.72 -2.36 6.70
CA PHE A 109 -3.55 -1.02 7.24
C PHE A 109 -3.58 -1.03 8.77
N ASP A 110 -4.48 -1.78 9.40
CA ASP A 110 -4.55 -1.88 10.85
C ASP A 110 -3.27 -2.49 11.44
N ALA A 111 -2.68 -3.52 10.81
CA ALA A 111 -1.39 -4.08 11.22
C ALA A 111 -0.22 -3.10 11.04
N LEU A 112 -0.21 -2.32 9.95
CA LEU A 112 0.79 -1.26 9.74
C LEU A 112 0.67 -0.17 10.81
N LYS A 113 -0.54 0.24 11.19
CA LYS A 113 -0.74 1.19 12.31
C LYS A 113 -0.13 0.67 13.58
N GLU A 114 -0.41 -0.59 13.91
CA GLU A 114 0.12 -1.24 15.11
C GLU A 114 1.66 -1.27 15.07
N HIS A 115 2.24 -1.70 13.94
CA HIS A 115 3.69 -1.69 13.69
C HIS A 115 4.31 -0.32 13.95
N PHE A 116 3.75 0.75 13.36
CA PHE A 116 4.31 2.10 13.53
C PHE A 116 4.06 2.66 14.94
N SER A 117 2.94 2.35 15.57
CA SER A 117 2.62 2.82 16.92
C SER A 117 3.55 2.23 18.00
N LEU A 118 3.94 0.96 17.86
CA LEU A 118 4.93 0.31 18.74
C LEU A 118 6.37 0.69 18.34
N GLY A 119 6.57 0.92 17.04
CA GLY A 119 7.85 1.21 16.43
C GLY A 119 8.38 2.63 16.71
N ARG A 120 7.54 3.57 17.14
CA ARG A 120 7.91 5.00 17.22
C ARG A 120 7.60 5.59 18.58
N LYS A 121 8.45 6.51 19.04
CA LYS A 121 8.31 7.20 20.34
C LYS A 121 7.17 8.24 20.34
N SER A 122 6.67 8.59 19.15
CA SER A 122 5.68 9.62 18.90
C SER A 122 4.39 8.96 18.42
N ASN A 123 3.43 8.75 19.33
CA ASN A 123 2.07 8.32 18.96
C ASN A 123 1.28 9.43 18.25
N LEU A 124 1.90 10.59 17.98
CA LEU A 124 1.22 11.78 17.51
C LEU A 124 0.99 11.77 15.99
N HIS A 125 1.78 11.00 15.24
CA HIS A 125 1.76 11.03 13.77
C HIS A 125 1.79 9.63 13.16
N GLU A 126 0.59 9.07 13.01
CA GLU A 126 0.36 7.83 12.27
C GLU A 126 0.61 8.07 10.76
N PRO A 127 1.41 7.24 10.08
CA PRO A 127 1.59 7.37 8.64
C PRO A 127 0.29 7.03 7.91
N ARG A 128 0.12 7.60 6.74
CA ARG A 128 -1.04 7.37 5.88
C ARG A 128 -0.73 6.22 4.94
N PHE A 129 -1.70 5.32 4.79
CA PHE A 129 -1.59 4.20 3.88
C PHE A 129 -2.50 4.39 2.67
N CYS A 130 -1.97 4.08 1.49
CA CYS A 130 -2.80 3.93 0.31
C CYS A 130 -2.28 2.82 -0.62
N ILE A 131 -3.22 2.23 -1.34
CA ILE A 131 -2.94 1.31 -2.44
C ILE A 131 -3.16 2.07 -3.73
N LYS A 132 -2.17 2.03 -4.61
CA LYS A 132 -2.24 2.63 -5.94
C LYS A 132 -2.08 1.58 -7.02
N LEU A 133 -2.82 1.73 -8.11
CA LEU A 133 -2.80 0.82 -9.26
C LEU A 133 -2.24 1.54 -10.48
N VAL A 134 -1.67 0.78 -11.41
CA VAL A 134 -1.18 1.30 -12.69
C VAL A 134 -2.18 1.01 -13.78
N ARG A 135 -2.51 2.00 -14.60
CA ARG A 135 -3.29 1.81 -15.83
C ARG A 135 -2.77 2.73 -16.92
N LYS A 136 -2.38 2.18 -18.07
CA LYS A 136 -1.86 2.94 -19.22
C LYS A 136 -0.73 3.93 -18.83
N GLY A 137 0.23 3.48 -18.03
CA GLY A 137 1.36 4.29 -17.56
C GLY A 137 1.06 5.33 -16.47
N HIS A 138 -0.18 5.39 -15.97
CA HIS A 138 -0.60 6.36 -14.94
C HIS A 138 -0.94 5.65 -13.62
N VAL A 139 -0.72 6.34 -12.49
CA VAL A 139 -0.91 5.78 -11.14
C VAL A 139 -2.21 6.28 -10.50
N PHE A 140 -3.16 5.39 -10.22
CA PHE A 140 -4.46 5.74 -9.63
C PHE A 140 -4.55 5.32 -8.17
N THR A 141 -5.16 6.15 -7.31
CA THR A 141 -5.45 5.73 -5.94
C THR A 141 -6.64 4.77 -5.96
N PHE A 142 -6.41 3.54 -5.53
CA PHE A 142 -7.47 2.52 -5.41
C PHE A 142 -8.10 2.55 -4.03
N LEU A 143 -7.28 2.62 -2.98
CA LEU A 143 -7.75 2.64 -1.60
C LEU A 143 -6.87 3.54 -0.73
N ARG A 144 -7.47 4.19 0.27
CA ARG A 144 -6.77 5.03 1.27
C ARG A 144 -7.36 4.81 2.66
N ASP A 145 -6.50 4.78 3.67
CA ASP A 145 -6.85 4.38 5.05
C ASP A 145 -7.68 5.39 5.85
N ARG A 146 -7.68 6.69 5.51
CA ARG A 146 -8.60 7.71 6.07
C ARG A 146 -8.77 8.86 5.06
N GLY A 147 -9.95 9.49 5.01
CA GLY A 147 -10.11 10.85 4.46
C GLY A 147 -10.45 11.02 2.97
N GLN A 148 -11.29 10.16 2.38
CA GLN A 148 -12.28 10.52 1.34
C GLN A 148 -13.05 9.26 0.91
N SER A 149 -14.38 9.37 0.87
CA SER A 149 -15.27 8.34 0.37
C SER A 149 -15.05 8.11 -1.14
N GLY A 150 -14.55 6.94 -1.50
CA GLY A 150 -15.16 6.13 -2.55
C GLY A 150 -15.20 6.65 -3.99
N GLY A 151 -14.20 7.40 -4.45
CA GLY A 151 -14.00 7.65 -5.88
C GLY A 151 -12.57 7.32 -6.29
N LEU A 152 -12.39 6.68 -7.45
CA LEU A 152 -11.13 6.71 -8.19
C LEU A 152 -10.84 8.19 -8.51
N GLN A 153 -10.25 8.92 -7.57
CA GLN A 153 -9.74 10.24 -7.88
C GLN A 153 -8.44 10.03 -8.64
N PRO A 154 -8.39 10.41 -9.93
CA PRO A 154 -7.15 10.35 -10.67
C PRO A 154 -6.18 11.32 -10.00
N ILE A 155 -5.15 10.78 -9.36
CA ILE A 155 -3.87 11.46 -9.36
C ILE A 155 -3.28 11.04 -10.71
N THR A 156 -3.61 11.74 -11.79
CA THR A 156 -3.09 11.44 -13.14
C THR A 156 -1.64 11.84 -13.25
N ASP A 157 -0.78 11.24 -12.44
CA ASP A 157 0.65 11.38 -12.57
C ASP A 157 1.12 10.21 -13.43
N ALA A 158 1.80 10.51 -14.54
CA ALA A 158 2.51 9.48 -15.27
C ALA A 158 3.60 8.90 -14.35
N ILE A 159 3.81 7.59 -14.38
CA ILE A 159 4.82 6.92 -13.53
C ILE A 159 6.19 7.61 -13.65
N GLN A 160 6.55 8.01 -14.86
CA GLN A 160 7.83 8.62 -15.23
C GLN A 160 8.03 10.03 -14.64
N GLU A 161 6.94 10.71 -14.25
CA GLU A 161 7.00 12.08 -13.70
C GLU A 161 7.15 12.11 -12.18
N ASN A 162 7.03 10.95 -11.52
CA ASN A 162 7.17 10.80 -10.08
C ASN A 162 8.37 9.92 -9.75
N THR A 163 9.41 10.48 -9.13
CA THR A 163 10.65 9.76 -8.82
C THR A 163 10.40 8.45 -8.07
N GLY A 164 9.45 8.45 -7.13
CA GLY A 164 9.13 7.28 -6.33
C GLY A 164 8.55 6.15 -7.18
N PHE A 165 7.48 6.41 -7.93
CA PHE A 165 6.85 5.39 -8.78
C PHE A 165 7.76 4.95 -9.92
N HIS A 166 8.49 5.88 -10.54
CA HIS A 166 9.47 5.58 -11.56
C HIS A 166 10.56 4.62 -11.04
N SER A 167 11.17 4.93 -9.90
CA SER A 167 12.21 4.09 -9.28
C SER A 167 11.70 2.67 -8.97
N VAL A 168 10.49 2.53 -8.44
CA VAL A 168 9.89 1.22 -8.19
C VAL A 168 9.60 0.50 -9.51
N GLY A 169 9.06 1.18 -10.51
CA GLY A 169 8.79 0.60 -11.83
C GLY A 169 10.05 0.14 -12.56
N GLU A 170 11.16 0.86 -12.42
CA GLU A 170 12.44 0.50 -13.03
C GLU A 170 13.14 -0.66 -12.32
N SER A 171 13.35 -0.53 -11.01
CA SER A 171 14.13 -1.50 -10.23
C SER A 171 13.31 -2.71 -9.78
N GLY A 172 12.00 -2.55 -9.64
CA GLY A 172 11.09 -3.46 -8.95
C GLY A 172 11.34 -3.58 -7.45
N ASN A 173 12.26 -2.78 -6.88
CA ASN A 173 12.46 -2.67 -5.44
C ASN A 173 11.59 -1.55 -4.86
N PHE A 174 11.45 -1.53 -3.54
CA PHE A 174 10.83 -0.41 -2.83
C PHE A 174 11.59 0.91 -3.07
N PHE A 175 10.86 2.02 -2.96
CA PHE A 175 11.44 3.37 -2.92
C PHE A 175 11.32 3.94 -1.52
N PHE A 176 12.38 4.58 -1.05
CA PHE A 176 12.47 5.15 0.29
C PHE A 176 13.04 6.57 0.22
N CYS A 177 12.33 7.51 0.84
CA CYS A 177 12.80 8.89 1.00
C CYS A 177 12.30 9.42 2.34
N ASN A 178 13.23 9.64 3.28
CA ASN A 178 12.90 10.09 4.63
C ASN A 178 13.06 11.60 4.83
N ASP A 179 13.51 12.33 3.80
CA ASP A 179 13.65 13.79 3.84
C ASP A 179 13.33 14.36 2.45
N ILE A 180 12.05 14.29 2.09
CA ILE A 180 11.54 14.82 0.83
C ILE A 180 11.91 16.30 0.65
N PRO A 181 11.82 17.18 1.66
CA PRO A 181 12.24 18.57 1.52
C PRO A 181 13.69 18.71 1.03
N THR A 182 14.65 18.06 1.69
CA THR A 182 16.07 18.13 1.29
C THR A 182 16.31 17.49 -0.08
N GLU A 183 15.70 16.34 -0.34
CA GLU A 183 15.84 15.63 -1.62
C GLU A 183 15.25 16.43 -2.80
N THR A 184 14.14 17.15 -2.58
CA THR A 184 13.54 18.02 -3.59
C THR A 184 14.42 19.23 -3.87
N LYS A 185 14.95 19.87 -2.81
CA LYS A 185 15.87 21.01 -2.93
C LYS A 185 17.15 20.62 -3.68
N GLY A 186 17.64 19.40 -3.47
CA GLY A 186 18.77 18.83 -4.21
C GLY A 186 18.44 18.36 -5.63
N GLY A 187 17.18 18.47 -6.07
CA GLY A 187 16.71 18.01 -7.38
C GLY A 187 16.63 16.49 -7.55
N ARG A 188 16.79 15.71 -6.46
CA ARG A 188 16.81 14.24 -6.46
C ARG A 188 15.43 13.61 -6.30
N TYR A 189 14.46 14.35 -5.75
CA TYR A 189 13.07 13.93 -5.66
C TYR A 189 12.16 14.85 -6.46
N VAL A 190 11.30 14.25 -7.29
CA VAL A 190 10.28 14.92 -8.10
C VAL A 190 8.93 14.28 -7.84
N ASN A 191 7.94 15.12 -7.58
CA ASN A 191 6.54 14.74 -7.43
C ASN A 191 5.69 15.79 -8.12
N PRO A 192 4.82 15.43 -9.08
CA PRO A 192 4.02 16.41 -9.84
C PRO A 192 3.11 17.28 -8.96
N ARG A 193 2.80 16.81 -7.75
CA ARG A 193 1.99 17.56 -6.78
C ARG A 193 2.79 18.58 -5.98
N LEU A 194 4.12 18.59 -6.08
CA LEU A 194 5.01 19.47 -5.33
C LEU A 194 5.51 20.61 -6.23
N ARG A 195 5.19 21.85 -5.86
CA ARG A 195 5.67 23.07 -6.52
C ARG A 195 7.17 23.22 -6.29
N ARG A 196 7.96 23.01 -7.35
CA ARG A 196 9.41 22.93 -7.27
C ARG A 196 10.02 24.20 -6.70
N GLU A 197 9.51 25.36 -7.11
CA GLU A 197 9.98 26.68 -6.69
C GLU A 197 9.75 26.90 -5.18
N CYS A 198 8.59 26.48 -4.67
CA CYS A 198 8.30 26.57 -3.24
C CYS A 198 9.18 25.60 -2.44
N ALA A 199 9.29 24.36 -2.90
CA ALA A 199 10.05 23.32 -2.18
C ALA A 199 11.56 23.60 -2.17
N SER A 200 12.11 24.26 -3.20
CA SER A 200 13.53 24.65 -3.21
C SER A 200 13.85 25.73 -2.17
N ASP A 201 12.90 26.63 -1.93
CA ASP A 201 13.03 27.75 -0.99
C ASP A 201 12.62 27.38 0.43
N TYR A 202 11.95 26.23 0.60
CA TYR A 202 11.57 25.72 1.92
C TYR A 202 12.82 25.46 2.78
N SER A 203 12.88 26.14 3.93
CA SER A 203 13.82 25.82 5.00
C SER A 203 13.06 25.17 6.14
N SER A 204 13.40 23.93 6.49
CA SER A 204 12.98 23.33 7.75
C SER A 204 13.59 24.16 8.87
N SER A 205 12.85 25.13 9.40
CA SER A 205 13.43 25.99 10.43
C SER A 205 13.73 25.10 11.64
N TRP A 206 14.98 25.08 12.09
CA TRP A 206 15.40 24.42 13.35
C TRP A 206 14.53 24.85 14.56
N ARG A 207 13.90 26.02 14.48
CA ARG A 207 12.93 26.49 15.47
C ARG A 207 11.66 25.63 15.52
N TRP A 208 11.26 24.99 14.42
CA TRP A 208 10.15 24.04 14.38
C TRP A 208 10.51 22.71 15.05
N SER A 209 11.71 22.18 14.83
CA SER A 209 12.18 20.95 15.51
C SER A 209 12.34 21.17 17.01
N LEU A 210 12.81 22.34 17.46
CA LEU A 210 12.83 22.70 18.89
C LEU A 210 11.43 22.91 19.49
N LYS A 211 10.50 23.61 18.80
CA LYS A 211 9.12 23.77 19.28
C LYS A 211 8.37 22.43 19.35
N ARG A 212 8.63 21.49 18.44
CA ARG A 212 8.12 20.11 18.49
C ARG A 212 8.61 19.37 19.73
N ALA A 213 9.87 19.53 20.11
CA ALA A 213 10.41 18.89 21.32
C ALA A 213 9.76 19.40 22.62
N CYS A 214 9.15 20.59 22.61
CA CYS A 214 8.58 21.22 23.80
C CYS A 214 7.04 21.17 23.88
N SER A 215 6.32 20.88 22.79
CA SER A 215 4.85 20.83 22.79
C SER A 215 4.34 19.40 22.95
N ARG A 216 3.75 19.08 24.11
CA ARG A 216 3.04 17.80 24.35
C ARG A 216 1.72 17.68 23.59
N ASN A 217 1.17 18.81 23.13
CA ASN A 217 -0.05 18.85 22.35
C ASN A 217 0.32 18.96 20.87
N GLN A 218 -0.38 18.20 20.02
CA GLN A 218 -0.14 18.01 18.58
C GLN A 218 0.58 19.20 17.90
N PRO A 219 1.73 18.99 17.26
CA PRO A 219 2.43 20.08 16.59
C PRO A 219 1.52 20.67 15.51
N ALA A 220 1.46 22.01 15.48
CA ALA A 220 0.72 22.73 14.46
C ALA A 220 1.17 22.30 13.05
N PRO A 221 0.24 22.26 12.07
CA PRO A 221 0.59 21.93 10.69
C PRO A 221 1.66 22.87 10.14
N ASP A 222 2.59 22.31 9.36
CA ASP A 222 3.65 23.07 8.70
C ASP A 222 3.09 23.78 7.48
N ASN A 223 2.49 24.95 7.70
CA ASN A 223 1.85 25.73 6.64
C ASN A 223 2.81 26.11 5.51
N ASN A 224 4.10 26.27 5.79
CA ASN A 224 5.10 26.56 4.76
C ASN A 224 5.27 25.35 3.84
N TRP A 225 5.38 24.15 4.41
CA TRP A 225 5.43 22.93 3.62
C TRP A 225 4.13 22.68 2.85
N ILE A 226 2.98 22.88 3.50
CA ILE A 226 1.65 22.71 2.87
C ILE A 226 1.49 23.61 1.64
N ASN A 227 1.98 24.85 1.72
CA ASN A 227 2.00 25.79 0.60
C ASN A 227 2.91 25.38 -0.55
N CYS A 228 3.68 24.30 -0.43
CA CYS A 228 4.42 23.73 -1.55
C CYS A 228 3.64 22.62 -2.27
N TRP A 229 2.52 22.14 -1.73
CA TRP A 229 1.71 21.09 -2.35
C TRP A 229 0.51 21.64 -3.11
N ASN A 230 0.15 20.97 -4.21
CA ASN A 230 -1.06 21.18 -4.98
C ASN A 230 -2.13 20.18 -4.52
N GLY A 231 -3.34 20.69 -4.27
CA GLY A 231 -4.52 19.96 -3.81
C GLY A 231 -5.34 19.30 -4.91
N GLY A 232 -5.07 19.66 -6.17
CA GLY A 232 -5.77 19.12 -7.34
C GLY A 232 -5.36 19.82 -8.64
N ALA A 233 -6.01 19.44 -9.74
CA ALA A 233 -5.81 20.02 -11.06
C ALA A 233 -6.26 21.49 -11.17
N ASP A 234 -7.04 21.97 -10.20
CA ASP A 234 -7.54 23.34 -10.09
C ASP A 234 -6.54 24.30 -9.43
N GLY A 235 -5.36 23.81 -9.01
CA GLY A 235 -4.35 24.62 -8.34
C GLY A 235 -4.73 25.02 -6.90
N SER A 236 -5.77 24.40 -6.33
CA SER A 236 -6.11 24.58 -4.91
C SER A 236 -4.96 24.13 -4.01
N ASN A 237 -4.86 24.68 -2.80
CA ASN A 237 -3.87 24.21 -1.82
C ASN A 237 -4.26 22.81 -1.33
N ALA A 238 -3.25 21.95 -1.16
CA ALA A 238 -3.47 20.63 -0.59
C ALA A 238 -3.90 20.73 0.88
N ALA A 239 -4.76 19.82 1.32
CA ALA A 239 -5.06 19.66 2.74
C ALA A 239 -3.80 19.25 3.50
N ALA A 240 -3.68 19.64 4.78
CA ALA A 240 -2.49 19.37 5.59
C ALA A 240 -2.16 17.88 5.62
N GLU A 241 -3.20 17.05 5.71
CA GLU A 241 -3.13 15.59 5.74
C GLU A 241 -2.68 15.01 4.40
N GLN A 242 -2.48 15.81 3.36
CA GLN A 242 -1.95 15.36 2.07
C GLN A 242 -0.47 15.67 1.87
N CYS A 243 0.13 16.50 2.73
CA CYS A 243 1.46 17.08 2.55
C CYS A 243 2.48 16.33 3.40
N TYR A 244 3.17 15.35 2.83
CA TYR A 244 4.09 14.47 3.55
C TYR A 244 5.55 14.86 3.33
N LYS A 245 6.42 14.40 4.23
CA LYS A 245 7.86 14.69 4.25
C LYS A 245 8.74 13.44 4.23
N SER A 246 8.16 12.29 4.58
CA SER A 246 8.74 10.98 4.36
C SER A 246 7.79 10.10 3.58
N THR A 247 8.31 9.23 2.72
CA THR A 247 7.55 8.24 1.98
C THR A 247 8.31 6.92 1.85
N LEU A 248 7.57 5.82 1.95
CA LEU A 248 8.00 4.46 1.65
C LEU A 248 6.98 3.86 0.68
N ILE A 249 7.43 3.49 -0.51
CA ILE A 249 6.59 2.92 -1.57
C ILE A 249 7.08 1.50 -1.83
N VAL A 250 6.24 0.52 -1.54
CA VAL A 250 6.56 -0.90 -1.72
C VAL A 250 5.75 -1.45 -2.90
N PRO A 251 6.40 -2.10 -3.89
CA PRO A 251 5.66 -2.73 -4.98
C PRO A 251 4.84 -3.90 -4.44
N MET A 252 3.57 -3.97 -4.84
CA MET A 252 2.77 -5.17 -4.70
C MET A 252 3.12 -6.08 -5.87
N THR A 253 3.99 -7.06 -5.65
CA THR A 253 4.42 -7.99 -6.69
C THR A 253 4.67 -9.37 -6.10
N LEU A 254 4.54 -10.41 -6.92
CA LEU A 254 5.01 -11.75 -6.56
C LEU A 254 6.36 -12.09 -7.19
N ARG A 255 6.97 -11.18 -7.96
CA ARG A 255 8.14 -11.49 -8.80
C ARG A 255 9.38 -11.88 -7.99
N TYR A 256 9.48 -11.40 -6.76
CA TYR A 256 10.57 -11.72 -5.83
C TYR A 256 10.23 -12.86 -4.88
N SER A 257 9.01 -13.39 -4.96
CA SER A 257 8.61 -14.59 -4.23
C SER A 257 8.99 -15.86 -4.98
N GLN A 258 9.03 -16.99 -4.30
CA GLN A 258 9.39 -18.30 -4.89
C GLN A 258 8.23 -18.91 -5.70
N VAL A 259 7.62 -18.14 -6.60
CA VAL A 259 6.62 -18.67 -7.55
C VAL A 259 7.32 -19.44 -8.67
N SER A 260 6.69 -20.51 -9.14
CA SER A 260 7.24 -21.32 -10.23
C SER A 260 7.27 -20.56 -11.55
N HIS A 261 8.18 -20.96 -12.44
CA HIS A 261 8.22 -20.45 -13.81
C HIS A 261 6.90 -20.70 -14.57
N ASP A 262 6.26 -21.85 -14.31
CA ASP A 262 4.96 -22.20 -14.92
C ASP A 262 3.87 -21.21 -14.53
N PHE A 263 3.85 -20.74 -13.28
CA PHE A 263 2.91 -19.72 -12.84
C PHE A 263 3.03 -18.45 -13.69
N TRP A 264 4.26 -17.94 -13.85
CA TRP A 264 4.50 -16.74 -14.65
C TRP A 264 4.17 -16.95 -16.11
N THR A 265 4.52 -18.10 -16.66
CA THR A 265 4.20 -18.45 -18.05
C THR A 265 2.69 -18.37 -18.31
N VAL A 266 1.88 -18.98 -17.43
CA VAL A 266 0.42 -18.93 -17.56
C VAL A 266 -0.12 -17.53 -17.29
N PHE A 267 0.40 -16.86 -16.26
CA PHE A 267 -0.07 -15.54 -15.87
C PHE A 267 0.17 -14.51 -16.99
N GLU A 268 1.41 -14.39 -17.47
CA GLU A 268 1.83 -13.43 -18.50
C GLU A 268 1.13 -13.65 -19.85
N GLN A 269 0.82 -14.90 -20.23
CA GLN A 269 0.05 -15.20 -21.44
C GLN A 269 -1.36 -14.59 -21.45
N HIS A 270 -1.91 -14.32 -20.27
CA HIS A 270 -3.28 -13.84 -20.13
C HIS A 270 -3.39 -12.44 -19.53
N VAL A 271 -2.25 -11.83 -19.20
CA VAL A 271 -2.18 -10.40 -18.92
C VAL A 271 -2.33 -9.66 -20.24
N ASP A 272 -3.37 -8.83 -20.32
CA ASP A 272 -3.63 -8.01 -21.49
C ASP A 272 -2.46 -7.05 -21.75
N ALA A 273 -2.04 -6.88 -23.01
CA ALA A 273 -0.95 -5.98 -23.37
C ALA A 273 -1.26 -4.52 -23.04
N GLU A 274 -2.55 -4.16 -22.90
CA GLU A 274 -3.01 -2.83 -22.46
C GLU A 274 -2.93 -2.61 -20.94
N HIS A 275 -2.85 -3.68 -20.16
CA HIS A 275 -2.60 -3.65 -18.72
C HIS A 275 -1.29 -4.38 -18.46
N PRO A 276 -0.16 -3.87 -18.99
CA PRO A 276 1.10 -4.46 -18.65
C PRO A 276 1.22 -4.27 -17.13
N PHE A 277 1.08 -5.37 -16.39
CA PHE A 277 1.75 -5.52 -15.11
C PHE A 277 3.22 -5.44 -15.49
N GLU A 278 3.74 -4.24 -15.76
CA GLU A 278 5.10 -4.01 -16.19
C GLU A 278 5.94 -4.65 -15.10
N LYS A 279 6.50 -5.82 -15.42
CA LYS A 279 7.29 -6.66 -14.52
C LYS A 279 6.53 -7.37 -13.37
N GLY A 280 5.23 -7.62 -13.48
CA GLY A 280 4.48 -8.41 -12.48
C GLY A 280 4.11 -7.63 -11.21
N SER A 281 4.02 -6.31 -11.29
CA SER A 281 3.54 -5.43 -10.21
C SER A 281 2.03 -5.20 -10.32
N PHE A 282 1.29 -5.60 -9.30
CA PHE A 282 -0.16 -5.40 -9.12
C PHE A 282 -0.52 -3.99 -8.64
N GLY A 283 0.47 -3.18 -8.28
CA GLY A 283 0.27 -1.85 -7.71
C GLY A 283 1.36 -1.47 -6.71
N PHE A 284 1.09 -0.44 -5.92
CA PHE A 284 1.99 0.10 -4.91
C PHE A 284 1.27 0.24 -3.57
N LEU A 285 1.89 -0.26 -2.51
CA LEU A 285 1.57 0.06 -1.14
C LEU A 285 2.40 1.29 -0.73
N CYS A 286 1.75 2.43 -0.57
CA CYS A 286 2.41 3.69 -0.19
C CYS A 286 2.15 3.99 1.28
N MET A 287 3.22 4.31 1.99
CA MET A 287 3.23 4.78 3.38
C MET A 287 3.81 6.19 3.39
N ASP A 288 3.01 7.18 3.77
CA ASP A 288 3.42 8.59 3.75
C ASP A 288 3.31 9.21 5.15
N CYS A 289 4.35 9.88 5.64
CA CYS A 289 4.35 10.56 6.94
C CYS A 289 4.63 12.06 6.83
N HIS A 290 4.00 12.86 7.69
CA HIS A 290 4.19 14.32 7.78
C HIS A 290 5.51 14.73 8.45
N GLU A 291 6.20 13.77 9.07
CA GLU A 291 7.50 13.97 9.69
C GLU A 291 8.62 13.61 8.72
N GLU A 292 9.75 14.32 8.86
CA GLU A 292 11.06 13.93 8.30
C GLU A 292 11.65 12.83 9.18
N ASP A 293 12.55 12.03 8.63
CA ASP A 293 13.26 10.94 9.31
C ASP A 293 12.34 9.92 10.04
N PHE A 294 11.12 9.75 9.56
CA PHE A 294 10.11 8.91 10.21
C PHE A 294 10.34 7.40 10.04
N PHE A 295 10.69 6.94 8.84
CA PHE A 295 10.80 5.52 8.52
C PHE A 295 12.18 4.95 8.90
N ASP A 296 12.18 3.72 9.38
CA ASP A 296 13.37 2.88 9.57
C ASP A 296 13.47 1.97 8.35
N MET A 297 14.45 2.24 7.49
CA MET A 297 14.57 1.54 6.22
C MET A 297 14.70 0.03 6.42
N GLU A 298 15.45 -0.43 7.42
CA GLU A 298 15.68 -1.87 7.60
C GLU A 298 14.43 -2.55 8.13
N ILE A 299 13.72 -1.97 9.09
CA ILE A 299 12.59 -2.65 9.72
C ILE A 299 11.30 -2.48 8.90
N ASP A 300 11.03 -1.26 8.42
CA ASP A 300 9.74 -0.93 7.82
C ASP A 300 9.61 -1.45 6.40
N SER A 301 10.70 -1.48 5.63
CA SER A 301 10.66 -2.00 4.25
C SER A 301 10.37 -3.49 4.23
N HIS A 302 10.96 -4.27 5.15
CA HIS A 302 10.71 -5.71 5.26
C HIS A 302 9.26 -6.00 5.62
N PHE A 303 8.71 -5.31 6.62
CA PHE A 303 7.30 -5.50 6.96
C PHE A 303 6.37 -4.99 5.85
N GLY A 304 6.73 -3.89 5.20
CA GLY A 304 6.05 -3.38 4.02
C GLY A 304 5.97 -4.41 2.89
N TYR A 305 7.06 -5.16 2.64
CA TYR A 305 7.05 -6.27 1.67
C TYR A 305 6.12 -7.41 2.11
N VAL A 306 6.16 -7.83 3.37
CA VAL A 306 5.24 -8.87 3.88
C VAL A 306 3.78 -8.48 3.62
N CYS A 307 3.43 -7.23 3.92
CA CYS A 307 2.10 -6.68 3.63
C CYS A 307 1.79 -6.65 2.12
N ALA A 308 2.71 -6.15 1.30
CA ALA A 308 2.52 -6.01 -0.14
C ALA A 308 2.39 -7.38 -0.85
N ASP A 309 3.16 -8.38 -0.43
CA ASP A 309 3.11 -9.74 -0.96
C ASP A 309 1.78 -10.41 -0.63
N ILE A 310 1.32 -10.32 0.62
CA ILE A 310 0.02 -10.85 1.04
C ILE A 310 -1.11 -10.20 0.23
N LEU A 311 -1.11 -8.87 0.09
CA LEU A 311 -2.11 -8.18 -0.74
C LEU A 311 -2.03 -8.60 -2.22
N SER A 312 -0.84 -8.90 -2.72
CA SER A 312 -0.65 -9.43 -4.08
C SER A 312 -1.33 -10.79 -4.26
N LEU A 313 -1.34 -11.66 -3.25
CA LEU A 313 -2.04 -12.95 -3.30
C LEU A 313 -3.57 -12.77 -3.46
N PHE A 314 -4.17 -11.80 -2.74
CA PHE A 314 -5.60 -11.48 -2.91
C PHE A 314 -5.89 -10.90 -4.30
N SER A 315 -5.00 -10.06 -4.82
CA SER A 315 -5.11 -9.51 -6.18
C SER A 315 -5.04 -10.61 -7.25
N VAL A 316 -4.09 -11.55 -7.12
CA VAL A 316 -3.99 -12.71 -8.02
C VAL A 316 -5.22 -13.59 -7.95
N ALA A 317 -5.71 -13.90 -6.75
CA ALA A 317 -6.94 -14.68 -6.58
C ALA A 317 -8.14 -13.99 -7.24
N THR A 318 -8.29 -12.68 -7.04
CA THR A 318 -9.33 -11.87 -7.71
C THR A 318 -9.20 -11.97 -9.23
N TYR A 319 -8.00 -11.79 -9.76
CA TYR A 319 -7.72 -11.82 -11.19
C TYR A 319 -8.03 -13.20 -11.82
N LEU A 320 -7.70 -14.29 -11.12
CA LEU A 320 -7.99 -15.67 -11.53
C LEU A 320 -9.50 -15.92 -11.70
N TYR A 321 -10.31 -15.44 -10.77
CA TYR A 321 -11.76 -15.65 -10.79
C TYR A 321 -12.53 -14.63 -11.65
N THR A 322 -11.85 -13.60 -12.17
CA THR A 322 -12.45 -12.54 -13.00
C THR A 322 -11.86 -12.54 -14.41
N SER A 323 -10.76 -11.82 -14.63
CA SER A 323 -10.14 -11.60 -15.93
C SER A 323 -9.68 -12.88 -16.62
N LEU A 324 -9.16 -13.85 -15.84
CA LEU A 324 -8.71 -15.13 -16.39
C LEU A 324 -9.81 -16.17 -16.55
N SER A 325 -10.98 -15.93 -15.97
CA SER A 325 -12.09 -16.87 -15.97
C SER A 325 -12.93 -16.76 -17.24
N PRO A 326 -13.00 -17.82 -18.09
CA PRO A 326 -13.92 -17.82 -19.23
C PRO A 326 -15.39 -17.68 -18.82
N PRO A 327 -15.90 -18.38 -17.77
CA PRO A 327 -17.26 -18.17 -17.28
C PRO A 327 -17.55 -16.74 -16.86
N TYR A 328 -16.63 -16.07 -16.16
CA TYR A 328 -16.81 -14.70 -15.70
C TYR A 328 -16.86 -13.71 -16.88
N ARG A 329 -15.90 -13.80 -17.81
CA ARG A 329 -15.89 -12.96 -19.02
C ARG A 329 -17.13 -13.15 -19.86
N LYS A 330 -17.58 -14.40 -20.01
CA LYS A 330 -18.82 -14.72 -20.75
C LYS A 330 -20.05 -14.15 -20.06
N ALA A 331 -20.18 -14.32 -18.75
CA ALA A 331 -21.27 -13.72 -17.98
C ALA A 331 -21.31 -12.20 -18.12
N THR A 332 -20.16 -11.53 -18.03
CA THR A 332 -20.03 -10.08 -18.23
C THR A 332 -20.44 -9.67 -19.65
N THR A 333 -20.04 -10.44 -20.67
CA THR A 333 -20.44 -10.20 -22.07
C THR A 333 -21.94 -10.36 -22.27
N ILE A 334 -22.56 -11.37 -21.67
CA ILE A 334 -24.01 -11.57 -21.68
C ILE A 334 -24.71 -10.35 -21.08
N MET A 335 -24.20 -9.85 -19.95
CA MET A 335 -24.74 -8.70 -19.23
C MET A 335 -24.59 -7.37 -19.98
N ASN A 336 -23.51 -7.19 -20.76
CA ASN A 336 -23.27 -5.94 -21.51
C ASN A 336 -24.05 -5.85 -22.84
N ARG A 337 -24.60 -6.96 -23.34
CA ARG A 337 -25.37 -7.02 -24.60
C ARG A 337 -26.87 -6.76 -24.41
N THR A 338 -27.33 -6.68 -23.17
CA THR A 338 -28.74 -6.59 -22.77
C THR A 338 -28.97 -5.30 -22.03
#